data_AF-A0A1G6CN88-F1
#
_entry.id   AF-A0A1G6CN88-F1
#
_cell.length_a   1.000
_cell.length_b   1.000
_cell.length_c   1.000
_cell.angle_alpha   90.00
_cell.angle_beta   90.00
_cell.angle_gamma   90.00
#
_symmetry.space_group_name_H-M   'P 1'
#
loop_
_entity.id
_entity.type
_entity.pdbx_description
1 polymer ?
#
loop_
_entity_poly.entity_id
_entity_poly.type
_entity_poly.pdbx_seq_one_letter_code
_entity_poly.pdbx_strand_id
1 'polypeptide(L)'
;MKTVIIAALALGVAGPVAAQDFEKCSITPVDQVGFVDTFTDPEACVEACKTTDGCDSWSFLPHSFDSSMPGQCKLIKGVFKKEESERGFCGEL
;
A
#
# COMPACT_ATOMS: atom_id res chain seq x y z
N MET A 1 48.24 -12.70 -23.18
CA MET A 1 47.86 -13.88 -22.37
C MET A 1 47.78 -13.38 -20.93
N LYS A 2 46.70 -13.42 -20.17
CA LYS A 2 45.50 -14.26 -20.18
C LYS A 2 44.40 -13.42 -19.51
N THR A 3 43.27 -13.30 -20.17
CA THR A 3 42.01 -12.78 -19.65
C THR A 3 41.53 -13.71 -18.52
N VAL A 4 41.08 -13.16 -17.39
CA VAL A 4 40.16 -13.85 -16.50
C VAL A 4 39.07 -12.86 -16.11
N ILE A 5 37.94 -12.97 -16.82
CA ILE A 5 36.67 -12.36 -16.45
C ILE A 5 36.09 -13.27 -15.38
N ILE A 6 36.00 -12.80 -14.13
CA ILE A 6 35.15 -13.44 -13.13
C ILE A 6 33.80 -12.75 -13.21
N ALA A 7 32.90 -13.36 -13.98
CA ALA A 7 31.48 -13.05 -13.92
C ALA A 7 30.96 -13.61 -12.58
N ALA A 8 30.85 -12.74 -11.57
CA ALA A 8 30.13 -13.07 -10.37
C ALA A 8 28.63 -12.94 -10.65
N LEU A 9 27.99 -14.09 -10.90
CA LEU A 9 26.55 -14.24 -10.73
C LEU A 9 26.20 -13.90 -9.27
N ALA A 10 25.79 -12.66 -9.02
CA ALA A 10 25.06 -12.35 -7.81
C ALA A 10 23.65 -12.91 -7.97
N LEU A 11 23.47 -14.10 -7.41
CA LEU A 11 22.19 -14.73 -7.13
C LEU A 11 21.22 -13.69 -6.58
N GLY A 12 20.11 -13.49 -7.28
CA GLY A 12 18.99 -12.73 -6.76
C GLY A 12 18.57 -13.38 -5.45
N VAL A 13 18.87 -12.71 -4.34
CA VAL A 13 18.20 -12.97 -3.08
C VAL A 13 16.77 -12.50 -3.28
N ALA A 14 15.89 -13.43 -3.66
CA ALA A 14 14.48 -13.33 -3.36
C ALA A 14 14.37 -13.38 -1.83
N GLY A 15 14.68 -12.26 -1.18
CA GLY A 15 14.28 -12.06 0.20
C GLY A 15 12.75 -12.17 0.26
N PRO A 16 12.18 -12.67 1.36
CA PRO A 16 10.76 -12.45 1.59
C PRO A 16 10.53 -10.95 1.48
N VAL A 17 9.52 -10.53 0.70
CA VAL A 17 9.09 -9.14 0.61
C VAL A 17 8.86 -8.70 2.05
N ALA A 18 9.84 -7.99 2.61
CA ALA A 18 9.78 -7.50 3.97
C ALA A 18 8.56 -6.58 4.03
N ALA A 19 7.76 -6.74 5.08
CA ALA A 19 6.57 -5.95 5.36
C ALA A 19 6.81 -4.49 4.91
N GLN A 20 6.05 -4.04 3.92
CA GLN A 20 6.13 -2.64 3.52
C GLN A 20 5.67 -1.82 4.73
N ASP A 21 6.57 -1.00 5.28
CA ASP A 21 6.24 -0.07 6.36
C ASP A 21 5.34 1.03 5.77
N PHE A 22 4.03 0.77 5.77
CA PHE A 22 3.04 1.75 5.33
C PHE A 22 2.97 2.92 6.32
N GLU A 23 2.83 4.13 5.79
CA GLU A 23 2.69 5.32 6.62
C GLU A 23 1.42 5.25 7.47
N LYS A 24 1.57 5.55 8.76
CA LYS A 24 0.48 5.64 9.74
C LYS A 24 -0.28 6.95 9.59
N CYS A 25 -1.28 6.94 8.73
CA CYS A 25 -2.01 8.14 8.38
C CYS A 25 -3.47 7.88 7.98
N SER A 26 -4.23 8.97 7.88
CA SER A 26 -5.59 9.01 7.34
C SER A 26 -5.70 10.17 6.36
N ILE A 27 -6.32 9.92 5.21
CA ILE A 27 -6.60 10.93 4.19
C ILE A 27 -8.08 11.33 4.25
N THR A 28 -8.32 12.64 4.26
CA THR A 28 -9.60 13.24 3.86
C THR A 28 -9.55 13.41 2.34
N PRO A 29 -10.39 12.69 1.58
CA PRO A 29 -10.40 12.76 0.12
C PRO A 29 -10.99 14.09 -0.38
N VAL A 30 -10.47 14.60 -1.50
CA VAL A 30 -11.24 15.54 -2.34
C VAL A 30 -12.42 14.80 -2.96
N ASP A 31 -12.15 13.62 -3.54
CA ASP A 31 -13.15 12.71 -4.09
C ASP A 31 -12.76 11.24 -3.83
N GLN A 32 -13.74 10.34 -3.84
CA GLN A 32 -13.55 8.91 -3.60
C GLN A 32 -14.07 8.11 -4.80
N VAL A 33 -13.15 7.43 -5.49
CA VAL A 33 -13.45 6.65 -6.71
C VAL A 33 -13.77 5.18 -6.42
N GLY A 34 -13.57 4.73 -5.17
CA GLY A 34 -13.90 3.37 -4.77
C GLY A 34 -13.87 3.15 -3.26
N PHE A 35 -14.57 2.10 -2.83
CA PHE A 35 -14.61 1.63 -1.45
C PHE A 35 -14.62 0.10 -1.44
N VAL A 36 -13.74 -0.50 -0.64
CA VAL A 36 -13.63 -1.95 -0.51
C VAL A 36 -13.57 -2.32 0.97
N ASP A 37 -14.42 -3.25 1.41
CA ASP A 37 -14.55 -3.69 2.80
C ASP A 37 -14.31 -5.20 2.96
N THR A 38 -13.57 -5.78 2.01
CA THR A 38 -13.22 -7.21 1.99
C THR A 38 -11.73 -7.47 2.23
N PHE A 39 -10.90 -6.42 2.26
CA PHE A 39 -9.47 -6.53 2.44
C PHE A 39 -9.07 -6.59 3.91
N THR A 40 -8.12 -7.47 4.23
CA THR A 40 -7.56 -7.65 5.57
C THR A 40 -6.23 -6.93 5.76
N ASP A 41 -5.64 -6.43 4.68
CA ASP A 41 -4.33 -5.80 4.68
C ASP A 41 -4.28 -4.56 3.76
N PRO A 42 -3.38 -3.60 4.07
CA PRO A 42 -3.21 -2.39 3.27
C PRO A 42 -2.63 -2.63 1.87
N GLU A 43 -1.87 -3.72 1.64
CA GLU A 43 -1.27 -4.01 0.33
C GLU A 43 -2.35 -4.25 -0.72
N ALA A 44 -3.40 -5.00 -0.38
CA ALA A 44 -4.57 -5.17 -1.24
C ALA A 44 -5.25 -3.83 -1.60
N CYS A 45 -5.25 -2.86 -0.69
CA CYS A 45 -5.79 -1.53 -0.94
C CYS A 45 -4.91 -0.74 -1.94
N VAL A 46 -3.59 -0.88 -1.84
CA VAL A 46 -2.63 -0.27 -2.79
C VAL A 46 -2.83 -0.84 -4.20
N GLU A 47 -2.90 -2.16 -4.33
CA GLU A 47 -3.10 -2.82 -5.63
C GLU A 47 -4.46 -2.49 -6.25
N ALA A 48 -5.51 -2.36 -5.44
CA ALA A 48 -6.80 -1.88 -5.91
C ALA A 48 -6.72 -0.44 -6.42
N CYS A 49 -5.97 0.44 -5.76
CA CYS A 49 -5.78 1.81 -6.24
C CYS A 49 -5.03 1.85 -7.57
N LYS A 50 -3.93 1.08 -7.72
CA LYS A 50 -3.14 1.01 -8.97
C LYS A 50 -3.96 0.56 -10.19
N THR A 51 -5.03 -0.21 -9.97
CA THR A 51 -5.88 -0.76 -11.03
C THR A 51 -7.19 0.01 -11.22
N THR A 52 -7.48 1.00 -10.37
CA THR A 52 -8.70 1.80 -10.43
C THR A 52 -8.43 3.12 -11.13
N ASP A 53 -9.14 3.35 -12.24
CA ASP A 53 -9.04 4.61 -12.99
C ASP A 53 -9.37 5.81 -12.10
N GLY A 54 -8.48 6.80 -12.12
CA GLY A 54 -8.61 8.02 -11.32
C GLY A 54 -8.25 7.88 -9.84
N CYS A 55 -7.77 6.73 -9.37
CA CYS A 55 -7.21 6.61 -8.02
C CYS A 55 -5.75 7.11 -8.02
N ASP A 56 -5.46 8.13 -7.20
CA ASP A 56 -4.11 8.66 -6.99
C ASP A 56 -3.64 8.48 -5.54
N SER A 57 -4.54 8.14 -4.64
CA SER A 57 -4.26 7.99 -3.21
C SER A 57 -5.14 6.91 -2.61
N TRP A 58 -4.75 6.37 -1.46
CA TRP A 58 -5.49 5.31 -0.77
C TRP A 58 -5.42 5.46 0.73
N SER A 59 -6.42 4.93 1.44
CA SER A 59 -6.46 4.86 2.90
C SER A 59 -7.08 3.55 3.34
N PHE A 60 -6.37 2.79 4.17
CA PHE A 60 -6.80 1.53 4.76
C PHE A 60 -6.95 1.66 6.28
N LEU A 61 -8.15 1.39 6.78
CA LEU A 61 -8.46 1.30 8.19
C LEU A 61 -8.72 -0.17 8.55
N PRO A 62 -7.76 -0.87 9.20
CA PRO A 62 -7.97 -2.22 9.72
C PRO A 62 -9.20 -2.30 10.62
N HIS A 63 -9.81 -3.50 10.67
CA HIS A 63 -10.91 -3.76 11.58
C HIS A 63 -10.44 -3.63 13.04
N SER A 64 -11.17 -2.85 13.86
CA SER A 64 -10.66 -2.39 15.16
C SER A 64 -10.58 -3.47 16.23
N PHE A 65 -11.32 -4.57 16.08
CA PHE A 65 -11.38 -5.64 17.08
C PHE A 65 -10.55 -6.87 16.72
N ASP A 66 -10.28 -7.08 15.43
CA ASP A 66 -9.66 -8.29 14.93
C ASP A 66 -9.05 -8.02 13.56
N SER A 67 -7.73 -8.03 13.45
CA SER A 67 -7.03 -7.75 12.19
C SER A 67 -7.15 -8.86 11.14
N SER A 68 -7.70 -10.03 11.51
CA SER A 68 -8.06 -11.07 10.54
C SER A 68 -9.41 -10.81 9.87
N MET A 69 -10.20 -9.86 10.39
CA MET A 69 -11.46 -9.43 9.80
C MET A 69 -11.23 -8.29 8.80
N PRO A 70 -12.07 -8.18 7.75
CA PRO A 70 -11.92 -7.12 6.77
C PRO A 70 -11.99 -5.71 7.35
N GLY A 71 -11.03 -4.87 6.94
CA GLY A 71 -11.00 -3.43 7.21
C GLY A 71 -11.74 -2.63 6.14
N GLN A 72 -11.52 -1.31 6.15
CA GLN A 72 -12.08 -0.38 5.16
C GLN A 72 -10.96 0.20 4.29
N CYS A 73 -11.05 -0.01 2.99
CA CYS A 73 -10.17 0.59 2.00
C CYS A 73 -10.94 1.68 1.23
N LYS A 74 -10.37 2.89 1.19
CA LYS A 74 -10.86 4.01 0.39
C LYS A 74 -9.87 4.25 -0.76
N LEU A 75 -10.40 4.27 -1.98
CA LEU A 75 -9.68 4.63 -3.19
C LEU A 75 -9.99 6.08 -3.53
N ILE A 76 -8.96 6.92 -3.54
CA ILE A 76 -9.09 8.37 -3.41
C ILE A 76 -8.57 9.04 -4.68
N LYS A 77 -9.28 10.09 -5.09
CA LYS A 77 -8.87 11.02 -6.14
C LYS A 77 -8.68 12.39 -5.53
N GLY A 78 -7.43 12.76 -5.31
CA GLY A 78 -7.01 13.98 -4.66
C GLY A 78 -7.09 13.93 -3.14
N VAL A 79 -6.04 14.45 -2.49
CA VAL A 79 -5.93 14.60 -1.04
C VAL A 79 -6.36 16.01 -0.64
N PHE A 80 -7.44 16.14 0.13
CA PHE A 80 -7.80 17.44 0.74
C PHE A 80 -6.93 17.69 1.97
N LYS A 81 -6.74 16.65 2.78
CA LYS A 81 -5.93 16.70 4.00
C LYS A 81 -5.38 15.32 4.32
N LYS A 82 -4.12 15.29 4.78
CA LYS A 82 -3.45 14.10 5.30
C LYS A 82 -3.05 14.35 6.75
N GLU A 83 -3.32 13.38 7.62
CA GLU A 83 -3.04 13.48 9.06
C GLU A 83 -2.44 12.17 9.57
N GLU A 84 -1.56 12.26 10.56
CA GLU A 84 -1.02 11.11 11.27
C GLU A 84 -2.15 10.33 11.96
N SER A 85 -2.07 9.00 11.91
CA SER A 85 -3.08 8.13 12.51
C SER A 85 -2.49 6.79 12.92
N GLU A 86 -2.56 6.47 14.20
CA GLU A 86 -2.19 5.15 14.73
C GLU A 86 -3.09 4.01 14.19
N ARG A 87 -4.31 4.38 13.79
CA ARG A 87 -5.37 3.42 13.46
C ARG A 87 -5.37 3.00 12.00
N GLY A 88 -4.82 3.82 11.11
CA GLY A 88 -4.91 3.61 9.67
C GLY A 88 -3.55 3.57 9.00
N PHE A 89 -3.59 3.26 7.72
CA PHE A 89 -2.46 3.32 6.81
C PHE A 89 -2.91 4.08 5.57
N CYS A 90 -2.04 4.89 4.97
CA CYS A 90 -2.41 5.61 3.76
C CYS A 90 -1.18 5.86 2.86
N GLY A 91 -1.43 6.25 1.62
CA GLY A 91 -0.38 6.57 0.66
C GLY A 91 -0.91 7.22 -0.61
N GLU A 92 0.02 7.74 -1.40
CA GLU A 92 -0.20 8.37 -2.72
C GLU A 92 0.59 7.56 -3.77
N LEU A 93 0.11 7.48 -5.01
CA LEU A 93 0.71 6.72 -6.12
C LEU A 93 1.54 7.57 -7.09
#